data_AF-A0A699SWM1-F1
#
_entry.id   AF-A0A699SWM1-F1
#
_cell.length_a   1.000
_cell.length_b   1.000
_cell.length_c   1.000
_cell.angle_alpha   90.00
_cell.angle_beta   90.00
_cell.angle_gamma   90.00
#
_symmetry.space_group_name_H-M   'P 1'
#
loop_
_entity.id
_entity.type
_entity.pdbx_description
1 polymer ?
#
loop_
_entity_poly.entity_id
_entity_poly.type
_entity_poly.pdbx_seq_one_letter_code
_entity_poly.pdbx_strand_id
1 'polypeptide(L)'
;MLSDHSPAVIAIPKIEYVKARSFKFHNFLTTKDDFIPVVKRVWSNKVEGFAMFCLVSKLKLLKKPLRKLCFEQGNLFVIVRKLKFDLAAVQSAMNVDPHNNSLRAEELRVLKEYKIALK
;
A
#
# COMPACT_ATOMS: atom_id res chain seq x y z
N MET A 1 -63.52 28.27 -1.46
CA MET A 1 -62.36 28.62 -2.31
C MET A 1 -61.45 27.41 -2.32
N LEU A 2 -61.39 26.68 -3.44
CA LEU A 2 -60.49 25.52 -3.58
C LEU A 2 -59.05 26.04 -3.54
N SER A 3 -58.26 25.55 -2.60
CA SER A 3 -56.83 25.80 -2.58
C SER A 3 -56.19 24.97 -3.69
N ASP A 4 -55.58 25.64 -4.66
CA ASP A 4 -54.78 25.04 -5.71
C ASP A 4 -53.43 24.60 -5.10
N HIS A 5 -53.41 23.40 -4.53
CA HIS A 5 -52.18 22.77 -4.06
C HIS A 5 -51.52 22.04 -5.21
N SER A 6 -50.77 22.78 -6.03
CA SER A 6 -49.87 22.18 -7.00
C SER A 6 -48.60 21.67 -6.29
N PRO A 7 -48.29 20.36 -6.34
CA PRO A 7 -47.08 19.83 -5.73
C PRO A 7 -45.84 20.32 -6.49
N ALA A 8 -44.98 21.06 -5.80
CA ALA A 8 -43.68 21.46 -6.34
C ALA A 8 -42.74 20.25 -6.38
N VAL A 9 -42.29 19.86 -7.58
CA VAL A 9 -41.29 18.81 -7.77
C VAL A 9 -39.89 19.40 -7.61
N ILE A 10 -39.24 19.06 -6.50
CA ILE A 10 -37.84 19.43 -6.25
C ILE A 10 -36.94 18.31 -6.80
N ALA A 11 -36.25 18.58 -7.90
CA ALA A 11 -35.21 17.69 -8.41
C ALA A 11 -33.91 17.92 -7.64
N ILE A 12 -33.57 17.03 -6.71
CA ILE A 12 -32.27 17.05 -6.04
C ILE A 12 -31.26 16.38 -6.97
N PRO A 13 -30.24 17.11 -7.49
CA PRO A 13 -29.22 16.50 -8.33
C PRO A 13 -28.50 15.39 -7.56
N LYS A 14 -28.30 14.26 -8.22
CA LYS A 14 -27.62 13.09 -7.67
C LYS A 14 -26.14 13.45 -7.52
N ILE A 15 -25.76 14.01 -6.37
CA ILE A 15 -24.36 14.20 -6.03
C ILE A 15 -23.78 12.81 -5.80
N GLU A 16 -22.86 12.38 -6.67
CA GLU A 16 -22.08 11.17 -6.43
C GLU A 16 -21.19 11.39 -5.20
N TYR A 17 -21.71 11.02 -4.03
CA TYR A 17 -20.89 10.98 -2.83
C TYR A 17 -19.85 9.87 -3.00
N VAL A 18 -18.62 10.25 -3.29
CA VAL A 18 -17.48 9.33 -3.19
C VAL A 18 -17.32 9.00 -1.71
N LYS A 19 -17.90 7.87 -1.29
CA LYS A 19 -17.78 7.38 0.08
C LYS A 19 -16.30 7.28 0.43
N ALA A 20 -15.89 7.94 1.51
CA ALA A 20 -14.52 7.88 1.97
C ALA A 20 -14.13 6.41 2.21
N ARG A 21 -13.14 5.91 1.45
CA ARG A 21 -12.69 4.52 1.60
C ARG A 21 -12.13 4.32 3.00
N SER A 22 -12.49 3.19 3.61
CA SER A 22 -11.89 2.78 4.87
C SER A 22 -10.37 2.71 4.73
N PHE A 23 -9.66 3.01 5.82
CA PHE A 23 -8.21 2.81 5.82
C PHE A 23 -7.92 1.31 5.82
N LYS A 24 -7.26 0.83 4.77
CA LYS A 24 -6.73 -0.53 4.70
C LYS A 24 -5.27 -0.50 5.09
N PHE A 25 -4.93 -1.22 6.16
CA PHE A 25 -3.54 -1.47 6.50
C PHE A 25 -2.99 -2.60 5.62
N HIS A 26 -1.80 -2.39 5.08
CA HIS A 26 -1.13 -3.40 4.27
C HIS A 26 -0.07 -4.10 5.12
N ASN A 27 -0.28 -5.38 5.42
CA ASN A 27 0.58 -6.13 6.34
C ASN A 27 2.03 -6.21 5.86
N PHE A 28 2.30 -6.20 4.55
CA PHE A 28 3.66 -6.18 4.03
C PHE A 28 4.45 -4.93 4.46
N LEU A 29 3.81 -3.88 4.97
CA LEU A 29 4.56 -2.74 5.52
C LEU A 29 5.34 -3.15 6.76
N THR A 30 4.89 -4.13 7.55
CA THR A 30 5.55 -4.48 8.82
C THR A 30 6.93 -5.11 8.66
N THR A 31 7.24 -5.63 7.48
CA THR A 31 8.52 -6.23 7.12
C THR A 31 9.51 -5.22 6.54
N LYS A 32 9.04 -4.00 6.21
CA LYS A 32 9.90 -2.93 5.68
C LYS A 32 10.66 -2.26 6.81
N ASP A 33 11.94 -2.01 6.59
CA ASP A 33 12.84 -1.41 7.58
C ASP A 33 12.35 -0.03 8.07
N ASP A 34 11.67 0.72 7.21
CA ASP A 34 11.13 2.05 7.49
C ASP A 34 9.86 2.05 8.36
N PHE A 35 9.20 0.90 8.53
CA PHE A 35 7.93 0.83 9.26
C PHE A 35 8.08 1.19 10.73
N ILE A 36 9.02 0.54 11.44
CA ILE A 36 9.25 0.80 12.87
C ILE A 36 9.69 2.25 13.13
N PRO A 37 10.63 2.84 12.37
CA PRO A 37 10.96 4.27 12.46
C PRO A 37 9.74 5.18 12.31
N VAL A 38 8.89 4.93 11.31
CA VAL A 38 7.66 5.72 11.08
C VAL A 38 6.69 5.60 12.26
N VAL A 39 6.50 4.38 12.77
CA VAL A 39 5.62 4.13 13.92
C VAL A 39 6.15 4.86 15.15
N LYS A 40 7.44 4.69 15.48
CA LYS A 40 8.09 5.37 16.62
C LYS A 40 7.92 6.88 16.54
N ARG A 41 8.20 7.49 15.39
CA ARG A 41 8.04 8.93 15.18
C ARG A 41 6.62 9.41 15.49
N VAL A 42 5.61 8.68 15.03
CA VAL A 42 4.21 9.05 15.32
C VAL A 42 3.86 8.78 16.79
N TRP A 43 4.36 7.68 17.35
CA TRP A 43 4.07 7.29 18.74
C TRP A 43 4.66 8.25 19.77
N SER A 44 5.77 8.92 19.45
CA SER A 44 6.39 9.95 20.30
C SER A 44 5.59 11.25 20.38
N ASN A 45 4.53 11.43 19.58
CA ASN A 45 3.67 12.60 19.72
C ASN A 45 2.93 12.58 21.06
N LYS A 46 3.03 13.68 21.80
CA LYS A 46 2.23 13.91 23.00
C LYS A 46 0.78 14.13 22.58
N VAL A 47 -0.11 13.28 23.08
CA VAL A 47 -1.55 13.44 22.94
C VAL A 47 -2.11 13.44 24.34
N GLU A 48 -2.88 14.48 24.67
CA GLU A 48 -3.47 14.67 25.99
C GLU A 48 -4.92 14.15 26.00
N GLY A 49 -5.37 13.69 27.17
CA GLY A 49 -6.70 13.13 27.38
C GLY A 49 -6.67 11.71 27.92
N PHE A 50 -7.83 11.04 27.87
CA PHE A 50 -7.96 9.66 28.34
C PHE A 50 -7.20 8.66 27.46
N ALA A 51 -6.79 7.53 28.03
CA ALA A 51 -5.96 6.52 27.36
C ALA A 51 -6.52 6.09 25.99
N MET A 52 -7.83 5.86 25.90
CA MET A 52 -8.49 5.48 24.64
C MET A 52 -8.44 6.59 23.59
N PHE A 53 -8.61 7.85 24.00
CA PHE A 53 -8.49 8.99 23.10
C PHE A 53 -7.07 9.12 22.56
N CYS A 54 -6.06 8.99 23.43
CA CYS A 54 -4.66 9.05 23.05
C CYS A 54 -4.30 7.95 22.05
N LEU A 55 -4.74 6.71 22.30
CA LEU A 55 -4.53 5.58 21.40
C LEU A 55 -5.15 5.82 20.03
N VAL A 56 -6.44 6.16 19.98
CA VAL A 56 -7.18 6.37 18.72
C VAL A 56 -6.58 7.53 17.93
N SER A 57 -6.16 8.60 18.60
CA SER A 57 -5.50 9.75 17.96
C SER A 57 -4.15 9.36 17.35
N LYS A 58 -3.31 8.60 18.05
CA LYS A 58 -2.04 8.09 17.48
C LYS A 58 -2.27 7.17 16.28
N LEU A 59 -3.27 6.28 16.36
CA LEU A 59 -3.66 5.42 15.22
C LEU A 59 -4.18 6.23 14.03
N LYS A 60 -4.93 7.31 14.26
CA LYS A 60 -5.37 8.24 13.20
C LYS A 60 -4.17 8.95 12.55
N LEU A 61 -3.21 9.42 13.35
CA LEU A 61 -1.99 10.07 12.86
C LEU A 61 -1.13 9.14 12.01
N LEU A 62 -1.11 7.84 12.31
CA LEU A 62 -0.38 6.83 11.53
C LEU A 62 -0.91 6.64 10.10
N LYS A 63 -2.19 6.95 9.83
CA LYS A 63 -2.81 6.70 8.52
C LYS A 63 -2.06 7.38 7.37
N LYS A 64 -1.67 8.65 7.54
CA LYS A 64 -1.01 9.43 6.47
C LYS A 64 0.42 8.93 6.20
N PRO A 65 1.30 8.77 7.21
CA PRO A 65 2.62 8.18 7.01
C PRO A 65 2.59 6.77 6.42
N LEU A 66 1.68 5.90 6.86
CA LEU A 66 1.59 4.54 6.33
C LEU A 66 1.09 4.51 4.88
N ARG A 67 0.18 5.41 4.48
CA ARG A 67 -0.20 5.58 3.06
C ARG A 67 0.97 6.07 2.22
N LYS A 68 1.74 7.04 2.73
CA LYS A 68 2.94 7.54 2.05
C LYS A 68 3.97 6.42 1.87
N LEU A 69 4.27 5.67 2.93
CA LEU A 69 5.19 4.55 2.88
C LEU A 69 4.71 3.48 1.88
N CYS A 70 3.42 3.17 1.87
CA CYS A 70 2.84 2.25 0.88
C CYS A 70 2.96 2.76 -0.56
N PHE A 71 2.82 4.07 -0.77
CA PHE A 71 2.95 4.69 -2.10
C PHE A 71 4.40 4.68 -2.59
N GLU A 72 5.37 4.94 -1.71
CA GLU A 72 6.81 4.92 -2.03
C GLU A 72 7.30 3.54 -2.47
N GLN A 73 6.66 2.46 -2.00
CA GLN A 73 6.96 1.09 -2.45
C GLN A 73 6.45 0.82 -3.89
N GLY A 74 5.66 1.73 -4.47
CA GLY A 74 5.09 1.57 -5.80
C GLY A 74 4.06 0.43 -5.90
N ASN A 75 3.80 -0.01 -7.13
CA ASN A 75 2.88 -1.13 -7.37
C ASN A 75 3.62 -2.47 -7.17
N LEU A 76 3.58 -2.97 -5.93
CA LEU A 76 4.24 -4.21 -5.55
C LEU A 76 3.85 -5.39 -6.46
N PHE A 77 2.59 -5.48 -6.89
CA PHE A 77 2.15 -6.55 -7.78
C PHE A 77 2.85 -6.51 -9.14
N VAL A 78 3.05 -5.31 -9.69
CA VAL A 78 3.78 -5.14 -10.95
C VAL A 78 5.25 -5.49 -10.78
N ILE A 79 5.87 -5.04 -9.68
CA ILE A 79 7.28 -5.33 -9.37
C ILE A 79 7.51 -6.84 -9.21
N VAL A 80 6.69 -7.51 -8.39
CA VAL A 80 6.79 -8.95 -8.16
C VAL A 80 6.52 -9.75 -9.44
N ARG A 81 5.55 -9.32 -10.26
CA ARG A 81 5.27 -9.97 -11.56
C ARG A 81 6.45 -9.84 -12.51
N LYS A 82 7.06 -8.65 -12.60
CA LYS A 82 8.23 -8.40 -13.43
C LYS A 82 9.41 -9.26 -12.98
N LEU A 83 9.77 -9.21 -11.70
CA LEU A 83 10.88 -10.00 -11.14
C LEU A 83 10.67 -11.50 -11.32
N LYS A 84 9.42 -11.99 -11.22
CA LYS A 84 9.10 -13.39 -11.50
C LYS A 84 9.32 -13.76 -12.97
N PHE A 85 8.95 -12.87 -13.89
CA PHE A 85 9.18 -13.06 -15.32
C PHE A 85 10.69 -13.05 -15.64
N ASP A 86 11.42 -12.05 -15.13
CA ASP A 86 12.87 -11.92 -15.33
C ASP A 86 13.61 -13.15 -14.78
N LEU A 87 13.22 -13.63 -13.59
CA LEU A 87 13.79 -14.85 -13.01
C LEU A 87 13.56 -16.08 -13.89
N ALA A 88 12.34 -16.25 -14.42
CA ALA A 88 12.03 -17.36 -15.32
C ALA A 88 12.83 -17.28 -16.64
N ALA A 89 13.05 -16.08 -17.17
CA ALA A 89 13.85 -15.88 -18.37
C ALA A 89 15.32 -16.26 -18.14
N VAL A 90 15.92 -15.81 -17.02
CA VAL A 90 17.31 -16.14 -16.66
C VAL A 90 17.46 -17.64 -16.40
N GLN A 91 16.51 -18.27 -15.70
CA GLN A 91 16.52 -19.70 -15.46
C GLN A 91 16.39 -20.52 -16.75
N SER A 92 15.56 -20.08 -17.69
CA SER A 92 15.47 -20.69 -19.01
C SER A 92 16.79 -20.59 -19.79
N ALA A 93 17.45 -19.42 -19.75
CA ALA A 93 18.76 -19.23 -20.38
C ALA A 93 19.86 -20.10 -19.75
N MET A 94 19.86 -20.25 -18.42
CA MET A 94 20.79 -21.15 -17.72
C MET A 94 20.57 -22.63 -18.07
N ASN A 95 19.32 -23.05 -18.33
CA ASN A 95 19.05 -24.42 -18.77
C ASN A 95 19.68 -24.72 -20.14
N VAL A 96 19.82 -23.70 -20.99
CA VAL A 96 20.47 -23.81 -22.31
C VAL A 96 22.00 -23.73 -22.21
N ASP A 97 22.53 -22.90 -21.30
CA ASP A 97 23.97 -22.72 -21.08
C ASP A 97 24.34 -22.80 -19.58
N PRO A 98 24.52 -24.02 -19.02
CA PRO A 98 24.69 -24.24 -17.58
C PRO A 98 26.01 -23.73 -16.98
N HIS A 99 27.02 -23.48 -17.82
CA HIS A 99 28.36 -23.06 -17.39
C HIS A 99 28.58 -21.54 -17.49
N ASN A 100 27.53 -20.81 -17.87
CA ASN A 100 27.60 -19.36 -17.99
C ASN A 100 27.59 -18.67 -16.62
N ASN A 101 28.78 -18.28 -16.16
CA ASN A 101 28.94 -17.60 -14.87
C ASN A 101 28.20 -16.25 -14.81
N SER A 102 28.00 -15.58 -15.94
CA SER A 102 27.27 -14.30 -15.98
C SER A 102 25.77 -14.48 -15.74
N LEU A 103 25.16 -15.51 -16.34
CA LEU A 103 23.75 -15.84 -16.10
C LEU A 103 23.50 -16.27 -14.66
N ARG A 104 24.45 -16.98 -14.04
CA ARG A 104 24.36 -17.34 -12.61
C ARG A 104 24.44 -16.13 -11.68
N ALA A 105 25.33 -15.18 -11.97
CA ALA A 105 25.42 -13.94 -11.20
C ALA A 105 24.12 -13.11 -11.32
N GLU A 106 23.55 -13.06 -12.53
CA GLU A 106 22.28 -12.38 -12.79
C GLU A 106 21.11 -13.06 -12.06
N GLU A 107 21.04 -14.39 -12.08
CA GLU A 107 19.99 -15.14 -11.37
C GLU A 107 20.01 -14.83 -9.88
N LEU A 108 21.20 -14.85 -9.26
CA LEU A 108 21.36 -14.52 -7.84
C LEU A 108 20.88 -13.10 -7.52
N ARG A 109 21.15 -12.14 -8.42
CA ARG A 109 20.69 -10.76 -8.28
C ARG A 109 19.16 -10.68 -8.34
N VAL A 110 18.54 -11.20 -9.39
CA VAL A 110 17.08 -11.17 -9.57
C VAL A 110 16.37 -11.91 -8.44
N LEU A 111 16.92 -13.03 -8.00
CA LEU A 111 16.39 -13.83 -6.90
C LEU A 111 16.48 -13.09 -5.55
N LYS A 112 17.55 -12.34 -5.32
CA LYS A 112 17.68 -11.47 -4.14
C LYS A 112 16.65 -10.35 -4.17
N GLU A 113 16.50 -9.66 -5.31
CA GLU A 113 15.50 -8.60 -5.49
C GLU A 113 14.07 -9.12 -5.34
N TYR A 114 13.76 -10.28 -5.92
CA TYR A 114 12.46 -10.95 -5.78
C TYR A 114 12.15 -11.28 -4.31
N LYS A 115 13.13 -11.81 -3.57
CA LYS A 115 12.97 -12.08 -2.13
C LYS A 115 12.75 -10.81 -1.31
N ILE A 116 13.41 -9.70 -1.66
CA ILE A 116 13.22 -8.41 -0.99
C ILE A 116 11.82 -7.83 -1.31
N ALA A 117 11.35 -7.98 -2.54
CA ALA A 117 10.01 -7.54 -2.92
C ALA A 117 8.91 -8.35 -2.21
N LEU A 118 9.10 -9.66 -2.05
CA LEU A 118 8.16 -10.53 -1.34
C LEU A 118 8.15 -10.34 0.18
N LYS A 119 9.25 -9.85 0.76
CA LYS A 119 9.29 -9.44 2.16
C LYS A 119 8.46 -8.19 2.34
#